data_AF-A0A090S6G3-F1
#
_entry.id   AF-A0A090S6G3-F1
#
_cell.length_a   1.000
_cell.length_b   1.000
_cell.length_c   1.000
_cell.angle_alpha   90.00
_cell.angle_beta   90.00
_cell.angle_gamma   90.00
#
_symmetry.space_group_name_H-M   'P 1'
#
loop_
_entity.id
_entity.type
_entity.pdbx_description
1 polymer ?
#
loop_
_entity_poly.entity_id
_entity_poly.type
_entity_poly.pdbx_seq_one_letter_code
_entity_poly.pdbx_strand_id
1 'polypeptide(L)'
;MLITSLTLLLLVACAQSSGPASNKPSDWRQYGKEEALVGYVKQTEQELAAEATVSVTNEIYSAYSDGYEQGRAEYCKQDPKILGKKGELYRGICDELRPTFRTWYNNGKASRGRSLY
;
A
#
# COMPACT_ATOMS: atom_id res chain seq x y z
N MET A 1 49.60 2.75 -11.72
CA MET A 1 48.28 2.36 -12.24
C MET A 1 47.25 2.64 -11.16
N LEU A 2 46.50 3.74 -11.28
CA LEU A 2 45.43 4.10 -10.35
C LEU A 2 44.16 3.38 -10.81
N ILE A 3 43.68 2.43 -10.00
CA ILE A 3 42.42 1.73 -10.24
C ILE A 3 41.31 2.61 -9.68
N THR A 4 40.73 3.48 -10.52
CA THR A 4 39.50 4.21 -10.15
C THR A 4 38.31 3.27 -10.32
N SER A 5 37.98 2.55 -9.25
CA SER A 5 36.73 1.79 -9.15
C SER A 5 35.55 2.76 -9.08
N LEU A 6 34.82 2.89 -10.19
CA LEU A 6 33.58 3.66 -10.29
C LEU A 6 32.46 2.90 -9.57
N THR A 7 32.22 3.22 -8.30
CA THR A 7 31.06 2.75 -7.54
C THR A 7 29.80 3.45 -8.05
N LEU A 8 28.96 2.74 -8.81
CA LEU A 8 27.58 3.14 -9.08
C LEU A 8 26.77 3.01 -7.78
N LEU A 9 26.58 4.10 -7.05
CA LEU A 9 25.56 4.18 -6.00
C LEU A 9 24.18 4.32 -6.64
N LEU A 10 23.44 3.22 -6.74
CA LEU A 10 22.01 3.25 -7.02
C LEU A 10 21.28 3.75 -5.76
N LEU A 11 21.11 5.06 -5.65
CA LEU A 11 20.24 5.68 -4.66
C LEU A 11 18.79 5.38 -5.04
N VAL A 12 18.23 4.26 -4.56
CA VAL A 12 16.78 4.08 -4.55
C VAL A 12 16.24 4.97 -3.42
N ALA A 13 15.88 6.21 -3.75
CA ALA A 13 15.08 7.01 -2.84
C ALA A 13 13.76 6.25 -2.67
N CYS A 14 13.41 5.84 -1.45
CA CYS A 14 12.04 5.47 -1.14
C CYS A 14 11.22 6.73 -1.27
N ALA A 15 10.76 7.04 -2.49
CA ALA A 15 9.83 8.11 -2.73
C ALA A 15 8.52 7.71 -2.07
N GLN A 16 8.27 8.29 -0.89
CA GLN A 16 6.95 8.29 -0.29
C GLN A 16 6.06 9.10 -1.25
N SER A 17 5.19 8.42 -1.99
CA SER A 17 4.45 8.98 -3.11
C SER A 17 3.47 10.05 -2.62
N SER A 18 3.71 11.32 -2.98
CA SER A 18 2.89 12.49 -2.64
C SER A 18 1.60 12.60 -3.48
N GLY A 19 1.03 11.46 -3.89
CA GLY A 19 -0.08 11.36 -4.84
C GLY A 19 0.26 11.89 -6.25
N PRO A 20 -0.69 11.79 -7.21
CA PRO A 20 -0.50 12.32 -8.56
C PRO A 20 -0.41 13.86 -8.58
N ALA A 21 0.55 14.41 -9.32
CA ALA A 21 0.62 15.85 -9.62
C ALA A 21 -0.37 16.28 -10.72
N SER A 22 -1.63 15.82 -10.62
CA SER A 22 -2.65 15.96 -11.67
C SER A 22 -4.01 16.24 -11.05
N ASN A 23 -4.78 17.15 -11.66
CA ASN A 23 -6.17 17.42 -11.28
C ASN A 23 -7.17 16.51 -12.00
N LYS A 24 -6.72 15.39 -12.59
CA LYS A 24 -7.60 14.45 -13.29
C LYS A 24 -8.12 13.38 -12.33
N PRO A 25 -9.44 13.22 -12.16
CA PRO A 25 -10.00 12.17 -11.30
C PRO A 25 -9.54 10.74 -11.66
N SER A 26 -9.27 10.47 -12.95
CA SER A 26 -8.74 9.17 -13.40
C SER A 26 -7.42 8.79 -12.74
N ASP A 27 -6.53 9.77 -12.54
CA ASP A 27 -5.18 9.53 -12.04
C ASP A 27 -5.23 9.22 -10.55
N TRP A 28 -6.11 9.92 -9.82
CA TRP A 28 -6.38 9.67 -8.40
C TRP A 28 -7.09 8.34 -8.14
N ARG A 29 -8.02 7.95 -9.02
CA ARG A 29 -8.63 6.63 -8.97
C ARG A 29 -7.60 5.52 -9.16
N GLN A 30 -6.69 5.69 -10.12
CA GLN A 30 -5.61 4.71 -10.31
C GLN A 30 -4.67 4.66 -9.10
N TYR A 31 -4.27 5.82 -8.58
CA TYR A 31 -3.42 5.93 -7.39
C TYR A 31 -4.04 5.24 -6.17
N GLY A 32 -5.31 5.54 -5.85
CA GLY A 32 -6.00 4.89 -4.73
C GLY A 32 -6.05 3.37 -4.87
N LYS A 33 -6.28 2.86 -6.09
CA LYS A 33 -6.25 1.43 -6.39
C LYS A 33 -4.87 0.82 -6.13
N GLU A 34 -3.80 1.47 -6.58
CA GLU A 34 -2.42 1.00 -6.40
C GLU A 34 -2.02 0.97 -4.92
N GLU A 35 -2.34 2.02 -4.17
CA GLU A 35 -2.10 2.09 -2.73
C GLU A 35 -2.74 0.92 -1.98
N ALA A 36 -4.01 0.61 -2.30
CA ALA A 36 -4.71 -0.50 -1.69
C ALA A 36 -4.12 -1.88 -2.11
N LEU A 37 -3.69 -2.03 -3.37
CA LEU A 37 -3.07 -3.25 -3.88
C LEU A 37 -1.73 -3.59 -3.21
N VAL A 38 -1.02 -2.59 -2.69
CA VAL A 38 0.21 -2.80 -1.89
C VAL A 38 -0.05 -2.81 -0.38
N GLY A 39 -1.32 -2.66 0.03
CA GLY A 39 -1.78 -2.86 1.41
C GLY A 39 -1.75 -1.61 2.29
N TYR A 40 -1.72 -0.40 1.72
CA TYR A 40 -1.89 0.84 2.50
C TYR A 40 -3.31 0.99 3.04
N VAL A 41 -3.43 1.59 4.22
CA VAL A 41 -4.74 1.97 4.78
C VAL A 41 -5.22 3.23 4.07
N LYS A 42 -6.53 3.34 3.86
CA LYS A 42 -7.15 4.48 3.19
C LYS A 42 -6.80 5.75 3.93
N GLN A 43 -6.32 6.75 3.21
CA GLN A 43 -6.17 8.09 3.75
C GLN A 43 -7.54 8.78 3.84
N THR A 44 -7.72 9.51 4.92
CA THR A 44 -8.77 10.53 5.02
C THR A 44 -8.51 11.64 4.01
N GLU A 45 -9.54 12.44 3.72
CA GLU A 45 -9.38 13.59 2.82
C GLU A 45 -8.31 14.57 3.36
N GLN A 46 -8.25 14.78 4.68
CA GLN A 46 -7.27 15.66 5.29
C GLN A 46 -5.83 15.14 5.15
N GLU A 47 -5.62 13.83 5.37
CA GLU A 47 -4.30 13.21 5.20
C GLU A 47 -3.84 13.26 3.74
N LEU A 48 -4.73 12.93 2.81
CA LEU A 48 -4.45 12.99 1.38
C LEU A 48 -4.10 14.42 0.95
N ALA A 49 -4.85 15.41 1.44
CA ALA A 49 -4.61 16.83 1.14
C ALA A 49 -3.30 17.37 1.72
N ALA A 50 -2.83 16.83 2.85
CA ALA A 50 -1.58 17.25 3.48
C ALA A 50 -0.34 16.80 2.68
N GLU A 51 -0.46 15.73 1.91
CA GLU A 51 0.64 15.15 1.12
C GLU A 51 0.57 15.54 -0.36
N ALA A 52 -0.63 15.84 -0.87
CA ALA A 52 -0.87 16.16 -2.27
C ALA A 52 -0.16 17.44 -2.73
N THR A 53 0.36 17.41 -3.95
CA THR A 53 0.94 18.58 -4.63
C THR A 53 -0.10 19.45 -5.34
N VAL A 54 -1.35 18.97 -5.41
CA VAL A 54 -2.50 19.66 -5.99
C VAL A 54 -3.65 19.73 -4.98
N SER A 55 -4.62 20.60 -5.22
CA SER A 55 -5.79 20.69 -4.34
C SER A 55 -6.63 19.42 -4.43
N VAL A 56 -6.83 18.76 -3.28
CA VAL A 56 -7.77 17.64 -3.15
C VAL A 56 -9.18 18.22 -3.02
N THR A 57 -9.92 18.20 -4.12
CA THR A 57 -11.35 18.54 -4.13
C THR A 57 -12.20 17.32 -3.78
N ASN A 58 -13.49 17.54 -3.50
CA ASN A 58 -14.45 16.44 -3.31
C ASN A 58 -14.45 15.42 -4.46
N GLU A 59 -14.33 15.88 -5.71
CA GLU A 59 -14.29 15.01 -6.89
C GLU A 59 -13.01 14.16 -6.92
N ILE A 60 -11.88 14.77 -6.58
CA ILE A 60 -10.57 14.09 -6.49
C ILE A 60 -10.58 13.05 -5.38
N TYR A 61 -11.04 13.42 -4.18
CA TYR A 61 -11.14 12.50 -3.05
C TYR A 61 -12.11 11.35 -3.34
N SER A 62 -13.26 11.64 -3.96
CA SER A 62 -14.21 10.60 -4.38
C SER A 62 -13.57 9.62 -5.35
N ALA A 63 -12.82 10.11 -6.34
CA ALA A 63 -12.16 9.24 -7.31
C ALA A 63 -11.07 8.38 -6.68
N TYR A 64 -10.23 8.96 -5.80
CA TYR A 64 -9.27 8.22 -4.97
C TYR A 64 -9.97 7.14 -4.16
N SER A 65 -11.05 7.51 -3.46
CA SER A 65 -11.83 6.61 -2.62
C SER A 65 -12.39 5.44 -3.43
N ASP A 66 -13.00 5.69 -4.59
CA ASP A 66 -13.52 4.63 -5.49
C ASP A 66 -12.42 3.66 -5.93
N GLY A 67 -11.25 4.19 -6.28
CA GLY A 67 -10.09 3.41 -6.68
C GLY A 67 -9.58 2.54 -5.55
N TYR A 68 -9.43 3.14 -4.38
CA TYR A 68 -9.02 2.48 -3.15
C TYR A 68 -9.93 1.29 -2.81
N GLU A 69 -11.25 1.48 -2.87
CA GLU A 69 -12.18 0.38 -2.57
C GLU A 69 -12.07 -0.79 -3.55
N GLN A 70 -11.84 -0.51 -4.85
CA GLN A 70 -11.58 -1.55 -5.85
C GLN A 70 -10.29 -2.31 -5.55
N GLY A 71 -9.20 -1.59 -5.24
CA GLY A 71 -7.93 -2.20 -4.88
C GLY A 71 -8.00 -2.98 -3.55
N ARG A 72 -8.74 -2.46 -2.56
CA ARG A 72 -8.96 -3.11 -1.26
C ARG A 72 -9.71 -4.42 -1.43
N ALA A 73 -10.77 -4.42 -2.24
CA ALA A 73 -11.51 -5.64 -2.56
C ALA A 73 -10.60 -6.71 -3.21
N GLU A 74 -9.67 -6.32 -4.07
CA GLU A 74 -8.70 -7.23 -4.68
C GLU A 74 -7.64 -7.72 -3.67
N TYR A 75 -6.99 -6.80 -2.94
CA TYR A 75 -5.99 -7.13 -1.93
C TYR A 75 -6.54 -8.12 -0.90
N CYS A 76 -7.80 -7.93 -0.47
CA CYS A 76 -8.42 -8.76 0.55
C CYS A 76 -8.88 -10.14 0.06
N LYS A 77 -8.72 -10.49 -1.22
CA LYS A 77 -8.90 -11.86 -1.73
C LYS A 77 -7.72 -12.78 -1.40
N GLN A 78 -6.56 -12.22 -1.04
CA GLN A 78 -5.38 -12.99 -0.70
C GLN A 78 -5.63 -13.92 0.50
N ASP A 79 -4.83 -14.99 0.60
CA ASP A 79 -4.81 -15.85 1.78
C ASP A 79 -3.99 -15.16 2.90
N PRO A 80 -4.65 -14.70 3.99
CA PRO A 80 -3.96 -14.03 5.08
C PRO A 80 -2.89 -14.90 5.73
N LYS A 81 -3.09 -16.23 5.81
CA LYS A 81 -2.12 -17.14 6.43
C LYS A 81 -0.84 -17.23 5.61
N ILE A 82 -0.94 -17.25 4.29
CA ILE A 82 0.23 -17.23 3.39
C ILE A 82 0.94 -15.88 3.49
N LEU A 83 0.19 -14.77 3.46
CA LEU A 83 0.72 -13.42 3.64
C LEU A 83 1.56 -13.31 4.94
N GLY A 84 0.99 -13.77 6.06
CA GLY A 84 1.68 -13.81 7.34
C GLY A 84 2.90 -14.74 7.37
N LYS A 85 2.81 -15.92 6.74
CA LYS A 85 3.94 -16.87 6.66
C LYS A 85 5.12 -16.29 5.88
N LYS A 86 4.86 -15.55 4.80
CA LYS A 86 5.89 -14.81 4.04
C LYS A 86 6.50 -13.66 4.84
N GLY A 87 5.80 -13.18 5.87
CA GLY A 87 6.23 -12.03 6.69
C GLY A 87 6.00 -10.70 5.99
N GLU A 88 5.09 -10.65 5.02
CA GLU A 88 4.66 -9.39 4.41
C GLU A 88 3.93 -8.53 5.46
N LEU A 89 4.07 -7.20 5.37
CA LEU A 89 3.44 -6.28 6.30
C LEU A 89 1.93 -6.23 6.07
N TYR A 90 1.14 -6.41 7.13
CA TYR A 90 -0.31 -6.23 7.11
C TYR A 90 -0.72 -5.04 7.95
N ARG A 91 -1.31 -4.01 7.32
CA ARG A 91 -1.66 -2.73 7.96
C ARG A 91 -3.12 -2.65 8.44
N GLY A 92 -3.90 -3.73 8.32
CA GLY A 92 -5.30 -3.73 8.74
C GLY A 92 -6.31 -3.36 7.66
N ILE A 93 -5.87 -3.17 6.41
CA ILE A 93 -6.72 -2.82 5.25
C ILE A 93 -7.98 -3.72 5.10
N CYS A 94 -7.94 -4.98 5.57
CA CYS A 94 -9.07 -5.92 5.45
C CYS A 94 -9.90 -6.12 6.72
N ASP A 95 -9.60 -5.43 7.82
CA ASP A 95 -10.22 -5.72 9.12
C ASP A 95 -11.74 -5.52 9.10
N GLU A 96 -12.22 -4.51 8.38
CA GLU A 96 -13.65 -4.23 8.24
C GLU A 96 -14.36 -5.19 7.28
N LEU A 97 -13.73 -5.52 6.15
CA LEU A 97 -14.33 -6.37 5.11
C LEU A 97 -14.28 -7.86 5.45
N ARG A 98 -13.23 -8.28 6.18
CA ARG A 98 -12.97 -9.67 6.56
C ARG A 98 -12.46 -9.71 8.01
N PRO A 99 -13.35 -9.69 9.02
CA PRO A 99 -12.97 -9.58 10.43
C PRO A 99 -11.97 -10.64 10.94
N THR A 100 -11.91 -11.82 10.29
CA THR A 100 -10.96 -12.88 10.65
C THR A 100 -9.59 -12.75 9.95
N PHE A 101 -9.41 -11.81 9.02
CA PHE A 101 -8.20 -11.70 8.20
C PHE A 101 -6.95 -11.52 9.05
N ARG A 102 -6.98 -10.58 10.00
CA ARG A 102 -5.89 -10.34 10.95
C ARG A 102 -5.54 -11.58 11.78
N THR A 103 -6.55 -12.30 12.28
CA THR A 103 -6.34 -13.53 13.05
C THR A 103 -5.60 -14.58 12.24
N TRP A 104 -6.02 -14.83 11.01
CA TRP A 104 -5.36 -15.80 10.13
C TRP A 104 -3.97 -15.35 9.68
N TYR A 105 -3.78 -14.05 9.47
CA TYR A 105 -2.47 -13.46 9.20
C TYR A 105 -1.50 -13.72 10.36
N ASN A 106 -1.93 -13.45 11.59
CA ASN A 106 -1.13 -13.71 12.80
C ASN A 106 -0.81 -15.20 12.96
N ASN A 107 -1.75 -16.10 12.65
CA ASN A 107 -1.51 -17.55 12.65
C ASN A 107 -0.42 -17.94 11.63
N GLY A 108 -0.46 -17.35 10.44
CA GLY A 108 0.57 -17.51 9.41
C GLY A 108 1.94 -17.05 9.90
N LYS A 109 2.01 -15.83 10.46
CA LYS A 109 3.23 -15.25 11.03
C LYS A 109 3.82 -16.11 12.14
N ALA A 110 2.99 -16.61 13.07
CA ALA A 110 3.43 -17.52 14.13
C ALA A 110 3.93 -18.87 13.60
N SER A 111 3.39 -19.37 12.49
CA SER A 111 3.85 -20.61 11.87
C SER A 111 5.23 -20.51 11.22
N ARG A 112 5.65 -19.31 10.78
CA ARG A 112 6.99 -19.07 10.23
C ARG A 112 8.09 -19.44 11.23
N GLY A 113 7.91 -19.06 12.50
CA GLY A 113 8.86 -19.38 13.57
C GLY A 113 8.99 -20.88 13.85
N ARG A 114 7.94 -21.67 13.61
CA ARG A 114 7.96 -23.14 13.77
C ARG A 114 8.57 -23.89 12.59
N SER A 115 8.68 -23.25 11.42
CA SER A 115 9.21 -23.88 10.20
C SER A 115 10.72 -23.73 10.05
N LEU A 116 11.36 -23.01 10.97
CA LEU A 116 12.81 -22.74 11.00
C LEU A 116 13.55 -23.61 12.04
N TYR A 117 12.86 -24.54 12.69
CA TYR A 117 13.40 -25.54 13.61
C TYR A 117 13.08 -26.94 13.11
#